data_AF-A0A087T6Y6-F1
#
_entry.id   AF-A0A087T6Y6-F1
#
_cell.length_a   1.000
_cell.length_b   1.000
_cell.length_c   1.000
_cell.angle_alpha   90.00
_cell.angle_beta   90.00
_cell.angle_gamma   90.00
#
_symmetry.space_group_name_H-M   'P 1'
#
loop_
_entity.id
_entity.type
_entity.pdbx_description
1 polymer ?
#
loop_
_entity_poly.entity_id
_entity_poly.type
_entity_poly.pdbx_seq_one_letter_code
_entity_poly.pdbx_strand_id
1 'polypeptide(L)'
;MGSVITVPITFILGLISVKPSDFVYWCKWVFSYVYIEINKRITQNRFNLYDPKAHQNAEKLGFIVPAEEFHLESPCTESHLQKAEDGIFCYGVNTSSECLIINISRKRDEKADACIYLKLASGKTYRLQQTDHFQQSCADKNVFSCGDLQMHYTCPMRRWRIFYSGFVREINNGDDSEAQ
;
A
#
# COMPACT_ATOMS: atom_id res chain seq x y z
N MET A 1 15.21 -8.98 -26.53
CA MET A 1 14.52 -9.37 -27.79
C MET A 1 14.19 -10.88 -27.89
N GLY A 2 14.57 -11.73 -26.94
CA GLY A 2 14.33 -13.18 -27.03
C GLY A 2 12.95 -13.68 -26.57
N SER A 3 12.16 -12.92 -25.78
CA SER A 3 10.90 -13.44 -25.22
C SER A 3 9.69 -13.31 -26.15
N VAL A 4 9.79 -12.55 -27.25
CA VAL A 4 8.65 -12.31 -28.14
C VAL A 4 8.45 -13.49 -29.11
N ILE A 5 9.53 -14.23 -29.42
CA ILE A 5 9.50 -15.35 -30.37
C ILE A 5 9.27 -16.70 -29.67
N THR A 6 9.60 -16.82 -28.37
CA THR A 6 9.40 -18.06 -27.61
C THR A 6 7.94 -18.37 -27.32
N VAL A 7 7.12 -17.34 -27.08
CA VAL A 7 5.68 -17.47 -26.75
C VAL A 7 4.85 -18.14 -27.86
N PRO A 8 4.93 -17.74 -29.15
CA PRO A 8 4.17 -18.41 -30.21
C PRO A 8 4.64 -19.85 -30.43
N ILE A 9 5.93 -20.14 -30.27
CA ILE A 9 6.49 -21.49 -30.48
C ILE A 9 6.00 -22.46 -29.38
N THR A 10 5.97 -22.03 -28.12
CA THR A 10 5.43 -22.84 -27.01
C THR A 10 3.92 -23.06 -27.12
N PHE A 11 3.18 -22.08 -27.64
CA PHE A 11 1.73 -22.18 -27.82
C PHE A 11 1.36 -23.17 -28.95
N ILE A 12 2.10 -23.15 -30.06
CA ILE A 12 1.91 -24.07 -31.18
C ILE A 12 2.31 -25.51 -30.78
N LEU A 13 3.40 -25.69 -30.04
CA LEU A 13 3.82 -27.01 -29.53
C LEU A 13 2.85 -27.58 -28.49
N GLY A 14 2.24 -26.73 -27.65
CA GLY A 14 1.19 -27.13 -26.70
C GLY A 14 -0.11 -27.55 -27.38
N LEU A 15 -0.49 -26.93 -28.50
CA LEU A 15 -1.73 -27.28 -29.22
C LEU A 15 -1.70 -28.64 -29.93
N ILE A 16 -0.51 -29.14 -30.27
CA ILE A 16 -0.36 -30.38 -31.06
C ILE A 16 -0.48 -31.64 -30.18
N SER A 17 -0.37 -31.55 -28.85
CA SER A 17 -0.20 -32.74 -28.01
C SER A 17 -0.95 -32.73 -26.66
N VAL A 18 -2.16 -32.18 -26.60
CA VAL A 18 -2.78 -31.85 -25.30
C VAL A 18 -4.17 -32.45 -25.10
N LYS A 19 -4.35 -33.08 -23.93
CA LYS A 19 -5.64 -33.52 -23.40
C LYS A 19 -6.54 -32.29 -23.20
N PRO A 20 -7.87 -32.42 -23.25
CA PRO A 20 -8.79 -31.27 -23.12
C PRO A 20 -8.55 -30.43 -21.84
N SER A 21 -8.00 -31.03 -20.77
CA SER A 21 -7.57 -30.32 -19.56
C SER A 21 -6.47 -29.28 -19.79
N ASP A 22 -5.47 -29.58 -20.61
CA ASP A 22 -4.31 -28.69 -20.74
C ASP A 22 -4.60 -27.59 -21.78
N PHE A 23 -5.57 -27.80 -22.67
CA PHE A 23 -6.07 -26.75 -23.58
C PHE A 23 -6.80 -25.64 -22.80
N VAL A 24 -7.62 -26.03 -21.82
CA VAL A 24 -8.29 -25.06 -20.93
C VAL A 24 -7.26 -24.29 -20.10
N TYR A 25 -6.21 -24.97 -19.62
CA TYR A 25 -5.13 -24.33 -18.89
C TYR A 25 -4.38 -23.29 -19.75
N TRP A 26 -4.02 -23.64 -20.99
CA TRP A 26 -3.36 -22.72 -21.92
C TRP A 26 -4.24 -21.52 -22.29
N CYS A 27 -5.54 -21.74 -22.53
CA CYS A 27 -6.48 -20.66 -22.76
C CYS A 27 -6.53 -19.70 -21.56
N LYS A 28 -6.69 -20.22 -20.34
CA LYS A 28 -6.70 -19.40 -19.11
C LYS A 28 -5.40 -18.61 -18.97
N TRP A 29 -4.25 -19.22 -19.26
CA TRP A 29 -2.96 -18.55 -19.21
C TRP A 29 -2.87 -17.41 -20.21
N VAL A 30 -3.27 -17.62 -21.47
CA VAL A 30 -3.26 -16.57 -22.51
C VAL A 30 -4.19 -15.43 -22.16
N PHE A 31 -5.43 -15.71 -21.73
CA PHE A 31 -6.35 -14.67 -21.30
C PHE A 31 -5.79 -13.89 -20.10
N SER A 32 -5.19 -14.56 -19.13
CA SER A 32 -4.55 -13.90 -17.98
C SER A 32 -3.37 -13.03 -18.42
N TYR A 33 -2.54 -13.53 -19.32
CA TYR A 33 -1.38 -12.80 -19.84
C TYR A 33 -1.80 -11.55 -20.61
N VAL A 34 -2.76 -11.69 -21.54
CA VAL A 34 -3.31 -10.57 -22.32
C VAL A 34 -3.96 -9.54 -21.39
N TYR A 35 -4.75 -10.00 -20.40
CA TYR A 35 -5.35 -9.13 -19.41
C TYR A 35 -4.29 -8.33 -18.62
N ILE A 36 -3.24 -9.00 -18.14
CA ILE A 36 -2.14 -8.34 -17.40
C ILE A 36 -1.43 -7.31 -18.29
N GLU A 37 -1.11 -7.63 -19.55
CA GLU A 37 -0.42 -6.71 -20.45
C GLU A 37 -1.27 -5.50 -20.86
N ILE A 38 -2.58 -5.70 -21.08
CA ILE A 38 -3.52 -4.59 -21.29
C ILE A 38 -3.58 -3.73 -20.02
N ASN A 39 -3.72 -4.37 -18.85
CA ASN A 39 -3.83 -3.64 -17.59
C ASN A 39 -2.55 -2.88 -17.25
N LYS A 40 -1.35 -3.41 -17.55
CA LYS A 40 -0.07 -2.70 -17.40
C LYS A 40 0.03 -1.45 -18.28
N ARG A 41 -0.62 -1.44 -19.45
CA ARG A 41 -0.62 -0.28 -20.35
C ARG A 41 -1.65 0.77 -19.96
N ILE A 42 -2.80 0.33 -19.43
CA ILE A 42 -3.88 1.22 -18.98
C ILE A 42 -3.55 1.83 -17.61
N THR A 43 -3.01 1.02 -16.71
CA THR A 43 -2.59 1.47 -15.38
C THR A 43 -1.32 2.29 -15.54
N GLN A 44 -1.40 3.60 -15.35
CA GLN A 44 -0.23 4.45 -15.34
C GLN A 44 0.75 3.95 -14.26
N ASN A 45 2.03 3.83 -14.60
CA ASN A 45 3.06 3.54 -13.61
C ASN A 45 3.00 4.61 -12.52
N ARG A 46 2.62 4.21 -11.28
CA ARG A 46 2.49 5.12 -10.12
C ARG A 46 3.76 5.93 -9.85
N PHE A 47 4.92 5.50 -10.35
CA PHE A 47 6.24 6.06 -10.03
C PHE A 47 7.15 6.20 -11.26
N ASN A 48 6.71 6.92 -12.31
CA ASN A 48 7.63 7.37 -13.37
C ASN A 48 8.20 8.78 -13.08
N LEU A 49 8.53 9.03 -11.82
CA LEU A 49 8.99 10.33 -11.35
C LEU A 49 10.48 10.53 -11.58
N TYR A 50 11.29 9.48 -11.42
CA TYR A 50 12.74 9.59 -11.49
C TYR A 50 13.30 9.07 -12.82
N ASP A 51 14.27 9.81 -13.36
CA ASP A 51 15.06 9.39 -14.52
C ASP A 51 16.55 9.60 -14.22
N PRO A 52 17.32 8.52 -13.96
CA PRO A 52 18.75 8.60 -13.72
C PRO A 52 19.55 9.21 -14.89
N LYS A 53 18.96 9.28 -16.09
CA LYS A 53 19.61 9.84 -17.29
C LYS A 53 19.32 11.33 -17.48
N ALA A 54 18.42 11.91 -16.70
CA ALA A 54 18.05 13.32 -16.78
C ALA A 54 19.06 14.22 -16.04
N HIS A 55 20.33 14.19 -16.47
CA HIS A 55 21.47 14.87 -15.83
C HIS A 55 21.29 16.39 -15.60
N GLN A 56 20.37 17.03 -16.32
CA GLN A 56 20.08 18.47 -16.21
C GLN A 56 18.85 18.80 -15.34
N ASN A 57 18.14 17.78 -14.84
CA ASN A 57 16.93 17.98 -14.05
C ASN A 57 17.11 17.39 -12.64
N ALA A 58 17.32 18.27 -11.66
CA ALA A 58 17.55 17.90 -10.27
C ALA A 58 16.35 17.19 -9.61
N GLU A 59 15.12 17.48 -10.03
CA GLU A 59 13.91 16.82 -9.54
C GLU A 59 13.82 15.39 -10.07
N LYS A 60 14.06 15.18 -11.38
CA LYS A 60 14.09 13.84 -11.98
C LYS A 60 15.22 12.97 -11.44
N LEU A 61 16.33 13.57 -11.00
CA LEU A 61 17.42 12.86 -10.34
C LEU A 61 17.14 12.60 -8.85
N GLY A 62 16.06 13.15 -8.28
CA GLY A 62 15.70 12.98 -6.88
C GLY A 62 16.52 13.83 -5.90
N PHE A 63 17.29 14.81 -6.37
CA PHE A 63 17.99 15.77 -5.51
C PHE A 63 17.03 16.77 -4.86
N ILE A 64 15.96 17.10 -5.58
CA ILE A 64 14.86 17.94 -5.11
C ILE A 64 13.60 17.08 -5.09
N VAL A 65 12.73 17.31 -4.10
CA VAL A 65 11.44 16.64 -3.97
C VAL A 65 10.51 17.11 -5.11
N PRO A 66 10.11 16.23 -6.04
CA PRO A 66 9.11 16.53 -7.07
C PRO A 66 7.75 16.85 -6.44
N ALA A 67 7.02 17.80 -7.05
CA ALA A 67 5.70 18.22 -6.58
C ALA A 67 4.69 17.05 -6.57
N GLU A 68 4.84 16.10 -7.50
CA GLU A 68 3.98 14.93 -7.62
C GLU A 68 4.05 14.01 -6.40
N GLU A 69 5.20 13.95 -5.71
CA GLU A 69 5.32 13.16 -4.47
C GLU A 69 4.37 13.67 -3.39
N PHE A 70 4.21 15.00 -3.28
CA PHE A 70 3.26 15.61 -2.34
C PHE A 70 1.84 15.22 -2.70
N HIS A 71 1.48 15.26 -3.98
CA HIS A 71 0.14 14.87 -4.44
C HIS A 71 -0.16 13.38 -4.19
N LEU A 72 0.85 12.52 -4.27
CA LEU A 72 0.69 11.08 -4.08
C LEU A 72 0.61 10.67 -2.60
N GLU A 73 1.26 11.40 -1.70
CA GLU A 73 1.24 11.09 -0.26
C GLU A 73 0.23 11.91 0.55
N SER A 74 -0.20 13.06 0.02
CA SER A 74 -1.20 13.88 0.71
C SER A 74 -2.50 13.12 0.92
N PRO A 75 -3.19 13.35 2.05
CA PRO A 75 -4.56 12.89 2.21
C PRO A 75 -5.42 13.40 1.04
N CYS A 76 -6.15 12.49 0.40
CA CYS A 76 -7.08 12.79 -0.67
C CYS A 76 -8.20 13.72 -0.19
N THR A 77 -8.84 14.40 -1.14
CA THR A 77 -9.97 15.29 -0.89
C THR A 77 -11.23 14.53 -0.46
N GLU A 78 -12.14 15.20 0.24
CA GLU A 78 -13.45 14.63 0.61
C GLU A 78 -14.23 14.05 -0.58
N SER A 79 -14.13 14.68 -1.75
CA SER A 79 -14.73 14.18 -3.00
C SER A 79 -14.21 12.80 -3.43
N HIS A 80 -12.96 12.48 -3.09
CA HIS A 80 -12.37 11.15 -3.30
C HIS A 80 -12.92 10.15 -2.29
N LEU A 81 -13.00 10.55 -1.01
CA LEU A 81 -13.54 9.72 0.09
C LEU A 81 -15.00 9.31 -0.11
N GLN A 82 -15.75 10.08 -0.91
CA GLN A 82 -17.07 9.67 -1.37
C GLN A 82 -17.06 8.43 -2.29
N LYS A 83 -15.94 8.07 -2.91
CA LYS A 83 -15.85 6.95 -3.86
C LYS A 83 -14.93 5.83 -3.39
N ALA A 84 -13.85 6.18 -2.70
CA ALA A 84 -12.83 5.25 -2.27
C ALA A 84 -12.18 5.73 -0.96
N GLU A 85 -11.76 4.79 -0.13
CA GLU A 85 -10.99 5.06 1.07
C GLU A 85 -9.53 5.38 0.71
N ASP A 86 -8.88 6.17 1.54
CA ASP A 86 -7.43 6.35 1.48
C ASP A 86 -6.79 6.09 2.84
N GLY A 87 -5.47 5.96 2.88
CA GLY A 87 -4.81 5.66 4.13
C GLY A 87 -3.32 5.50 3.99
N ILE A 88 -2.68 5.45 5.15
CA ILE A 88 -1.24 5.27 5.28
C ILE A 88 -0.95 4.05 6.13
N PHE A 89 -0.10 3.17 5.61
CA PHE A 89 0.35 1.96 6.27
C PHE A 89 1.85 2.03 6.48
N CYS A 90 2.28 1.88 7.72
CA CYS A 90 3.68 1.82 8.11
C CYS A 90 3.98 0.48 8.75
N TYR A 91 5.09 -0.12 8.31
CA TYR A 91 5.61 -1.38 8.83
C TYR A 91 7.09 -1.21 9.14
N GLY A 92 7.47 -1.59 10.36
CA GLY A 92 8.86 -1.58 10.81
C GLY A 92 9.18 -2.85 11.56
N VAL A 93 10.38 -3.38 11.33
CA VAL A 93 10.94 -4.49 12.08
C VAL A 93 12.37 -4.20 12.50
N ASN A 94 12.80 -4.79 13.60
CA ASN A 94 14.19 -4.75 14.03
C ASN A 94 14.88 -6.12 13.89
N THR A 95 16.17 -6.16 14.21
CA THR A 95 17.01 -7.37 14.16
C THR A 95 16.54 -8.46 15.13
N SER A 96 15.81 -8.08 16.19
CA SER A 96 15.28 -8.98 17.21
C SER A 96 13.89 -9.52 16.85
N SER A 97 13.43 -9.33 15.61
CA SER A 97 12.10 -9.73 15.14
C SER A 97 10.94 -9.05 15.89
N GLU A 98 11.21 -7.91 16.55
CA GLU A 98 10.16 -7.02 17.04
C GLU A 98 9.56 -6.31 15.84
N CYS A 99 8.24 -6.10 15.88
CA CYS A 99 7.49 -5.59 14.76
C CYS A 99 6.52 -4.51 15.22
N LEU A 100 6.45 -3.42 14.46
CA LEU A 100 5.48 -2.36 14.61
C LEU A 100 4.72 -2.19 13.29
N ILE A 101 3.40 -2.35 13.36
CA ILE A 101 2.47 -2.04 12.29
C ILE A 101 1.59 -0.89 12.76
N ILE A 102 1.48 0.15 11.95
CA ILE A 102 0.61 1.29 12.20
C ILE A 102 -0.15 1.60 10.92
N ASN A 103 -1.46 1.78 11.03
CA ASN A 103 -2.33 2.14 9.93
C ASN A 103 -3.31 3.22 10.36
N ILE A 104 -3.55 4.19 9.46
CA ILE A 104 -4.72 5.07 9.51
C ILE A 104 -5.42 4.98 8.16
N SER A 105 -6.69 4.61 8.16
CA SER A 105 -7.54 4.55 6.97
C SER A 105 -8.69 5.52 7.13
N ARG A 106 -8.87 6.44 6.17
CA ARG A 106 -9.93 7.44 6.18
C ARG A 106 -11.04 7.00 5.23
N LYS A 107 -12.26 7.23 5.69
CA LYS A 107 -13.50 6.80 5.07
C LYS A 107 -14.40 8.00 4.83
N ARG A 108 -15.55 7.74 4.23
CA ARG A 108 -16.61 8.73 4.04
C ARG A 108 -17.09 9.29 5.38
N ASP A 109 -17.59 10.53 5.34
CA ASP A 109 -18.26 11.22 6.45
C ASP A 109 -17.34 11.45 7.65
N GLU A 110 -16.09 11.86 7.36
CA GLU A 110 -15.05 12.17 8.35
C GLU A 110 -14.70 11.00 9.27
N LYS A 111 -15.07 9.77 8.91
CA LYS A 111 -14.71 8.58 9.68
C LYS A 111 -13.29 8.14 9.37
N ALA A 112 -12.58 7.68 10.37
CA ALA A 112 -11.28 7.07 10.21
C ALA A 112 -11.12 5.87 11.16
N ASP A 113 -10.35 4.89 10.70
CA ASP A 113 -9.96 3.74 11.48
C ASP A 113 -8.46 3.82 11.74
N ALA A 114 -8.07 3.61 12.99
CA ALA A 114 -6.67 3.47 13.40
C ALA A 114 -6.39 2.05 13.86
N CYS A 115 -5.20 1.55 13.49
CA CYS A 115 -4.67 0.29 14.01
C CYS A 115 -3.21 0.49 14.41
N ILE A 116 -2.87 0.00 15.60
CA ILE A 116 -1.49 -0.16 16.05
C ILE A 116 -1.35 -1.61 16.47
N TYR A 117 -0.33 -2.28 15.95
CA TYR A 117 0.08 -3.60 16.38
C TYR A 117 1.58 -3.59 16.68
N LEU A 118 1.93 -4.04 17.87
CA LEU A 118 3.31 -4.10 18.34
C LEU A 118 3.61 -5.51 18.84
N LYS A 119 4.66 -6.12 18.31
CA LYS A 119 5.20 -7.40 18.77
C LYS A 119 6.57 -7.18 19.36
N LEU A 120 6.76 -7.60 20.61
CA LEU A 120 8.05 -7.52 21.31
C LEU A 120 8.85 -8.82 21.16
N ALA A 121 10.15 -8.76 21.46
CA ALA A 121 11.05 -9.91 21.38
C ALA A 121 10.68 -11.01 22.39
N SER A 122 10.00 -10.64 23.48
CA SER A 122 9.43 -11.56 24.47
C SER A 122 8.29 -12.42 23.91
N GLY A 123 7.81 -12.15 22.69
CA GLY A 123 6.64 -12.79 22.10
C GLY A 123 5.31 -12.15 22.47
N LYS A 124 5.30 -11.20 23.40
CA LYS A 124 4.10 -10.43 23.76
C LYS A 124 3.66 -9.54 22.60
N THR A 125 2.35 -9.50 22.37
CA THR A 125 1.73 -8.68 21.34
C THR A 125 0.79 -7.67 21.97
N TYR A 126 0.80 -6.47 21.42
CA TYR A 126 -0.05 -5.36 21.85
C TYR A 126 -0.81 -4.85 20.65
N ARG A 127 -2.08 -4.52 20.85
CA ARG A 127 -2.93 -3.94 19.82
C ARG A 127 -3.74 -2.79 20.38
N LEU A 128 -3.91 -1.77 19.55
CA LEU A 128 -4.95 -0.77 19.75
C LEU A 128 -6.29 -1.43 19.40
N GLN A 129 -7.19 -1.57 20.37
CA GLN A 129 -8.57 -1.99 20.09
C GLN A 129 -9.16 -1.01 19.08
N GLN A 130 -9.69 -1.55 17.98
CA GLN A 130 -10.09 -0.78 16.80
C GLN A 130 -10.93 0.43 17.21
N THR A 131 -10.42 1.61 16.90
CA THR A 131 -11.12 2.85 17.18
C THR A 131 -11.68 3.40 15.89
N ASP A 132 -12.98 3.23 15.70
CA ASP A 132 -13.74 4.04 14.76
C ASP A 132 -13.85 5.44 15.39
N HIS A 133 -13.03 6.37 14.92
CA HIS A 133 -13.04 7.75 15.38
C HIS A 133 -13.22 8.71 14.21
N PHE A 134 -13.55 9.95 14.53
CA PHE A 134 -13.59 10.99 13.53
C PHE A 134 -12.18 11.48 13.23
N GLN A 135 -11.94 11.79 11.96
CA GLN A 135 -10.76 12.52 11.55
C GLN A 135 -10.77 13.87 12.26
N GLN A 136 -9.66 14.23 12.91
CA GLN A 136 -9.52 15.57 13.44
C GLN A 136 -9.47 16.54 12.26
N SER A 137 -10.23 17.63 12.31
CA SER A 137 -10.18 18.69 11.32
C SER A 137 -8.84 19.43 11.42
N CYS A 138 -7.80 18.83 10.84
CA CYS A 138 -6.49 19.44 10.74
C CYS A 138 -6.49 20.32 9.49
N ALA A 139 -6.15 21.59 9.64
CA ALA A 139 -5.97 22.51 8.51
C ALA A 139 -4.81 22.09 7.59
N ASP A 140 -3.90 21.25 8.11
CA ASP A 140 -2.70 20.84 7.42
C ASP A 140 -2.93 19.62 6.53
N LYS A 141 -2.68 19.79 5.22
CA LYS A 141 -2.83 18.75 4.18
C LYS A 141 -1.74 17.67 4.23
N ASN A 142 -1.00 17.54 5.33
CA ASN A 142 0.08 16.57 5.48
C ASN A 142 -0.13 15.57 6.62
N VAL A 143 -1.33 15.52 7.18
CA VAL A 143 -1.63 14.75 8.38
C VAL A 143 -2.73 13.74 8.13
N PHE A 144 -2.49 12.50 8.55
CA PHE A 144 -3.52 11.50 8.79
C PHE A 144 -3.75 11.42 10.30
N SER A 145 -5.01 11.47 10.74
CA SER A 145 -5.35 11.51 12.17
C SER A 145 -6.58 10.67 12.47
N CYS A 146 -6.55 9.94 13.57
CA CYS A 146 -7.69 9.19 14.08
C CYS A 146 -7.52 9.01 15.60
N GLY A 147 -8.38 9.65 16.40
CA GLY A 147 -8.25 9.67 17.87
C GLY A 147 -6.90 10.22 18.34
N ASP A 148 -6.19 9.45 19.17
CA ASP A 148 -4.88 9.82 19.73
C ASP A 148 -3.69 9.46 18.82
N LEU A 149 -3.95 8.93 17.62
CA LEU A 149 -2.92 8.58 16.64
C LEU A 149 -2.89 9.61 15.51
N GLN A 150 -1.70 10.15 15.24
CA GLN A 150 -1.44 11.05 14.13
C GLN A 150 -0.18 10.66 13.37
N MET A 151 -0.23 10.75 12.05
CA MET A 151 0.87 10.46 11.15
C MET A 151 1.07 11.62 10.19
N HIS A 152 2.27 12.22 10.26
CA HIS A 152 2.65 13.41 9.50
C HIS A 152 3.76 13.04 8.54
N TYR A 153 3.63 13.34 7.25
CA TYR A 153 4.82 13.35 6.40
C TYR A 153 5.54 14.69 6.56
N THR A 154 6.85 14.62 6.80
CA THR A 154 7.73 15.79 6.92
C THR A 154 8.53 16.02 5.63
N CYS A 155 8.76 14.94 4.88
CA CYS A 155 9.30 14.95 3.54
C CYS A 155 8.66 13.78 2.80
N PRO A 156 7.91 14.04 1.71
CA PRO A 156 7.13 12.99 1.11
C PRO A 156 8.04 11.86 0.61
N MET A 157 7.56 10.63 0.70
CA MET A 157 8.20 9.36 0.31
C MET A 157 9.52 9.06 1.03
N ARG A 158 9.88 9.85 2.04
CA ARG A 158 11.18 9.77 2.70
C ARG A 158 11.08 9.75 4.21
N ARG A 159 10.24 10.63 4.80
CA ARG A 159 10.23 10.83 6.24
C ARG A 159 8.85 11.09 6.79
N TRP A 160 8.41 10.16 7.63
CA TRP A 160 7.18 10.21 8.39
C TRP A 160 7.48 10.40 9.88
N ARG A 161 6.60 11.12 10.56
CA ARG A 161 6.60 11.26 12.02
C ARG A 161 5.27 10.74 12.54
N ILE A 162 5.35 9.83 13.50
CA ILE A 162 4.19 9.18 14.10
C ILE A 162 4.08 9.66 15.54
N PHE A 163 2.90 10.14 15.91
CA PHE A 163 2.56 10.56 17.27
C PHE A 163 1.42 9.69 17.76
N TYR A 164 1.57 9.15 18.96
CA TYR A 164 0.54 8.38 19.62
C TYR A 164 0.49 8.75 21.10
N SER A 165 -0.69 9.12 21.59
CA SER A 165 -0.93 9.53 22.97
C SER A 165 -2.06 8.73 23.62
N GLY A 166 -1.98 7.40 23.52
CA GLY A 166 -2.99 6.50 24.09
C GLY A 166 -2.39 5.23 24.71
N PHE A 167 -3.27 4.29 25.06
CA PHE A 167 -2.89 2.99 25.60
C PHE A 167 -3.15 1.86 24.60
N VAL A 168 -2.18 0.97 24.43
CA VAL A 168 -2.33 -0.30 23.72
C VAL A 168 -2.56 -1.43 24.71
N ARG A 169 -3.41 -2.39 24.36
CA ARG A 169 -3.70 -3.56 25.22
C ARG A 169 -2.88 -4.76 24.78
N GLU A 170 -2.40 -5.54 25.74
CA GLU A 170 -1.78 -6.83 25.48
C GLU A 170 -2.86 -7.80 24.95
N ILE A 171 -2.57 -8.50 23.86
CA ILE A 171 -3.46 -9.54 23.32
C ILE A 171 -3.02 -10.87 23.92
N ASN A 172 -3.92 -11.56 24.59
CA ASN A 172 -3.73 -12.97 24.93
C ASN A 172 -4.27 -13.83 23.78
N ASN A 173 -3.65 -14.97 23.50
CA ASN A 173 -3.98 -15.90 22.39
C ASN A 173 -5.44 -16.41 22.34
N GLY A 174 -6.35 -15.95 23.22
CA GLY A 174 -7.78 -16.28 23.23
C GLY A 174 -8.72 -15.18 22.71
N ASP A 175 -8.23 -13.95 22.51
CA ASP A 175 -9.11 -12.78 22.25
C ASP A 175 -9.47 -12.57 20.76
N ASP A 176 -8.90 -13.36 19.84
CA ASP A 176 -9.21 -13.27 18.40
C ASP A 176 -10.58 -13.87 18.01
N SER A 177 -11.36 -14.33 19.00
CA SER A 177 -12.65 -15.03 18.78
C SER A 177 -13.88 -14.11 18.71
N GLU A 178 -13.76 -12.82 19.04
CA GLU A 178 -14.93 -11.94 19.26
C GLU A 178 -15.01 -10.72 18.32
N ALA A 179 -14.30 -10.72 17.19
CA ALA A 179 -14.37 -9.61 16.22
C ALA A 179 -14.71 -10.08 14.78
N GLN A 180 -15.79 -10.83 14.64
CA GLN A 180 -16.51 -11.03 13.36
C GLN A 180 -17.86 -10.33 13.38
#